data_AF-A0AB37UKL9-F1
#
_entry.id   AF-A0AB37UKL9-F1
#
_cell.length_a   1.000
_cell.length_b   1.000
_cell.length_c   1.000
_cell.angle_alpha   90.00
_cell.angle_beta   90.00
_cell.angle_gamma   90.00
#
_symmetry.space_group_name_H-M   'P 1'
#
loop_
_entity.id
_entity.type
_entity.pdbx_description
1 polymer ?
#
loop_
_entity_poly.entity_id
_entity_poly.type
_entity_poly.pdbx_seq_one_letter_code
_entity_poly.pdbx_strand_id
1 'polypeptide(L)'
;MENHFTIEERIQFLISKLRKQVKPIHRDNALRLSADALEQVETIADIATKAHYLNELAIACIEIKLADKCLEILDRALETTQAIPTRITKVTELIKIGSMYVKLGIEDRGLDLLDRALQLAKTLESVDERDYALSDLVSACEDIGYNTLAISIAKLV
;
A
#
# COMPACT_ATOMS: atom_id res chain seq x y z
N MET A 1 30.11 9.74 17.32
CA MET A 1 29.35 8.48 17.25
C MET A 1 28.33 8.67 16.16
N GLU A 2 28.64 8.22 14.94
CA GLU A 2 27.66 8.19 13.86
C GLU A 2 26.63 7.12 14.22
N ASN A 3 25.40 7.52 14.52
CA ASN A 3 24.31 6.57 14.59
C ASN A 3 24.12 6.02 13.18
N HIS A 4 24.68 4.85 12.90
CA HIS A 4 24.41 4.11 11.67
C HIS A 4 22.98 3.57 11.75
N PHE A 5 22.02 4.44 11.44
CA PHE A 5 20.64 4.02 11.25
C PHE A 5 20.58 3.01 10.10
N THR A 6 19.82 1.94 10.28
CA THR A 6 19.48 1.03 9.19
C THR A 6 18.67 1.77 8.11
N ILE A 7 18.63 1.24 6.88
CA ILE A 7 17.82 1.82 5.81
C ILE A 7 16.35 1.93 6.25
N GLU A 8 15.86 0.91 6.93
CA GLU A 8 14.50 0.82 7.47
C GLU A 8 14.21 1.93 8.50
N GLU A 9 15.09 2.11 9.48
CA GLU A 9 14.95 3.18 10.49
C GLU A 9 14.95 4.57 9.84
N ARG A 10 15.79 4.77 8.81
CA ARG A 10 15.83 6.03 8.05
C ARG A 10 14.51 6.28 7.31
N ILE A 11 13.97 5.26 6.66
CA ILE A 11 12.68 5.36 5.97
C ILE A 11 11.56 5.69 6.95
N GLN A 12 11.47 4.95 8.05
CA GLN A 12 10.46 5.18 9.09
C GLN A 12 10.57 6.59 9.68
N PHE A 13 11.80 7.06 9.92
CA PHE A 13 12.03 8.42 10.39
C PHE A 13 11.55 9.48 9.38
N LEU A 14 11.84 9.30 8.08
CA LEU A 14 11.39 10.20 7.03
C LEU A 14 9.87 10.21 6.89
N ILE A 15 9.22 9.04 6.89
CA ILE A 15 7.75 8.91 6.85
C ILE A 15 7.11 9.56 8.09
N SER A 16 7.65 9.34 9.28
CA SER A 16 7.18 9.99 10.51
C SER A 16 7.26 11.51 10.42
N LYS A 17 8.35 12.04 9.85
CA LYS A 17 8.51 13.48 9.64
C LYS A 17 7.58 14.02 8.55
N LEU A 18 7.32 13.23 7.51
CA LEU A 18 6.36 13.54 6.45
C LEU A 18 4.94 13.69 7.01
N ARG A 19 4.47 12.73 7.81
CA ARG A 19 3.15 12.76 8.45
C ARG A 19 2.93 14.00 9.32
N LYS A 20 3.99 14.60 9.86
CA LYS A 20 3.94 15.85 10.64
C LYS A 20 3.75 17.11 9.77
N GLN A 21 3.91 17.03 8.45
CA GLN A 21 3.76 18.15 7.52
C GLN A 21 2.30 18.41 7.12
N VAL A 22 1.38 18.43 8.10
CA VAL A 22 -0.07 18.56 7.84
C VAL A 22 -0.52 19.94 7.34
N LYS A 23 0.30 20.98 7.56
CA LYS A 23 -0.04 22.35 7.18
C LYS A 23 0.31 22.59 5.71
N PRO A 24 -0.57 23.24 4.91
CA PRO A 24 -0.29 23.52 3.50
C PRO A 24 1.01 24.31 3.26
N ILE A 25 1.40 25.18 4.19
CA ILE A 25 2.66 25.95 4.11
C ILE A 25 3.92 25.06 4.13
N HIS A 26 3.80 23.80 4.53
CA HIS A 26 4.91 22.85 4.55
C HIS A 26 4.93 21.92 3.32
N ARG A 27 4.13 22.19 2.28
CA ARG A 27 3.99 21.31 1.11
C ARG A 27 5.32 21.00 0.43
N ASP A 28 6.20 21.98 0.25
CA ASP A 28 7.51 21.77 -0.37
C ASP A 28 8.41 20.85 0.47
N ASN A 29 8.39 21.02 1.80
CA ASN A 29 9.13 20.15 2.71
C ASN A 29 8.53 18.74 2.72
N ALA A 30 7.21 18.60 2.63
CA ALA A 30 6.54 17.31 2.52
C ALA A 30 6.92 16.59 1.22
N LEU A 31 6.92 17.31 0.09
CA LEU A 31 7.37 16.77 -1.20
C LEU A 31 8.82 16.30 -1.13
N ARG A 32 9.71 17.10 -0.56
CA ARG A 32 11.12 16.70 -0.35
C ARG A 32 11.25 15.46 0.52
N LEU A 33 10.58 15.42 1.68
CA LEU A 33 10.62 14.27 2.58
C LEU A 33 10.08 12.99 1.94
N SER A 34 9.02 13.11 1.13
CA SER A 34 8.47 11.98 0.39
C SER A 34 9.42 11.49 -0.71
N ALA A 35 10.14 12.39 -1.39
CA ALA A 35 11.14 12.03 -2.38
C ALA A 35 12.37 11.37 -1.73
N ASP A 36 12.87 11.93 -0.64
CA ASP A 36 13.99 11.36 0.13
C ASP A 36 13.62 9.96 0.65
N ALA A 37 12.41 9.78 1.19
CA ALA A 37 11.94 8.47 1.66
C ALA A 37 11.85 7.47 0.51
N LEU A 38 11.28 7.89 -0.62
CA LEU A 38 11.14 7.05 -1.79
C LEU A 38 12.50 6.58 -2.32
N GLU A 39 13.51 7.47 -2.37
CA GLU A 39 14.87 7.11 -2.76
C GLU A 39 15.46 6.03 -1.85
N GLN A 40 15.28 6.14 -0.52
CA GLN A 40 15.74 5.11 0.41
C GLN A 40 15.02 3.78 0.19
N VAL A 41 13.70 3.80 -0.01
CA VAL A 41 12.91 2.59 -0.30
C VAL A 41 13.40 1.87 -1.55
N GLU A 42 13.87 2.61 -2.56
CA GLU A 42 14.39 2.01 -3.79
C GLU A 42 15.68 1.24 -3.64
N THR A 43 16.45 1.53 -2.60
CA THR A 43 17.69 0.81 -2.30
C THR A 43 17.45 -0.55 -1.63
N ILE A 44 16.21 -0.86 -1.23
CA ILE A 44 15.84 -2.13 -0.61
C ILE A 44 15.86 -3.24 -1.66
N ALA A 45 16.69 -4.26 -1.41
CA ALA A 45 16.81 -5.42 -2.29
C ALA A 45 15.66 -6.44 -2.12
N ASP A 46 15.15 -6.62 -0.90
CA ASP A 46 14.03 -7.51 -0.65
C ASP A 46 12.72 -6.92 -1.16
N ILE A 47 12.09 -7.61 -2.12
CA ILE A 47 10.92 -7.12 -2.84
C ILE A 47 9.71 -6.96 -1.91
N ALA A 48 9.51 -7.88 -0.97
CA ALA A 48 8.39 -7.81 -0.03
C ALA A 48 8.54 -6.62 0.92
N THR A 49 9.74 -6.42 1.47
CA THR A 49 10.09 -5.28 2.33
C THR A 49 9.97 -3.96 1.56
N LYS A 50 10.43 -3.92 0.31
CA LYS A 50 10.27 -2.74 -0.56
C LYS A 50 8.79 -2.39 -0.79
N ALA A 51 7.96 -3.38 -1.14
CA ALA A 51 6.52 -3.17 -1.32
C ALA A 51 5.84 -2.64 -0.05
N HIS A 52 6.19 -3.21 1.12
CA HIS A 52 5.70 -2.75 2.41
C HIS A 52 5.98 -1.26 2.64
N TYR A 53 7.23 -0.80 2.44
CA TYR A 53 7.57 0.60 2.64
C TYR A 53 7.01 1.55 1.56
N LEU A 54 6.85 1.09 0.32
CA LEU A 54 6.14 1.86 -0.70
C LEU A 54 4.69 2.10 -0.27
N ASN A 55 4.03 1.09 0.28
CA ASN A 55 2.67 1.20 0.80
C ASN A 55 2.57 2.16 2.00
N GLU A 56 3.47 2.06 2.98
CA GLU A 56 3.51 3.00 4.11
C GLU A 56 3.73 4.45 3.67
N LEU A 57 4.61 4.66 2.69
CA LEU A 57 4.86 5.99 2.15
C LEU A 57 3.65 6.53 1.36
N ALA A 58 2.96 5.68 0.61
CA ALA A 58 1.72 6.04 -0.10
C ALA A 58 0.62 6.45 0.89
N ILE A 59 0.41 5.67 1.96
CA ILE A 59 -0.54 6.01 3.05
C ILE A 59 -0.20 7.38 3.63
N ALA A 60 1.07 7.62 3.98
CA ALA A 60 1.49 8.91 4.50
C ALA A 60 1.18 10.05 3.51
N CYS A 61 1.41 9.86 2.21
CA CYS A 61 1.08 10.87 1.19
C CYS A 61 -0.43 11.14 1.08
N ILE A 62 -1.29 10.12 1.25
CA ILE A 62 -2.75 10.29 1.30
C ILE A 62 -3.14 11.15 2.50
N GLU A 63 -2.62 10.84 3.69
CA GLU A 63 -2.93 11.54 4.95
C GLU A 63 -2.65 13.05 4.85
N ILE A 64 -1.57 13.43 4.16
CA ILE A 64 -1.17 14.84 3.96
C ILE A 64 -1.58 15.43 2.60
N LYS A 65 -2.44 14.74 1.84
CA LYS A 65 -3.02 15.20 0.56
C LYS A 65 -1.98 15.57 -0.51
N LEU A 66 -0.95 14.73 -0.67
CA LEU A 66 0.00 14.77 -1.78
C LEU A 66 -0.41 13.79 -2.90
N ALA A 67 -1.53 14.06 -3.57
CA ALA A 67 -2.13 13.15 -4.55
C ALA A 67 -1.15 12.73 -5.67
N ASP A 68 -0.54 13.69 -6.37
CA ASP A 68 0.35 13.38 -7.51
C ASP A 68 1.53 12.49 -7.09
N LYS A 69 2.13 12.78 -5.93
CA LYS A 69 3.24 11.99 -5.40
C LYS A 69 2.79 10.61 -4.95
N CYS A 70 1.62 10.52 -4.34
CA CYS A 70 1.04 9.23 -3.94
C CYS A 70 0.81 8.34 -5.17
N LEU A 71 0.30 8.88 -6.27
CA LEU A 71 0.10 8.13 -7.51
C LEU A 71 1.41 7.55 -8.06
N GLU A 72 2.46 8.37 -8.12
CA GLU A 72 3.81 7.90 -8.49
C GLU A 72 4.26 6.73 -7.61
N ILE A 73 4.07 6.84 -6.29
CA ILE A 73 4.46 5.78 -5.34
C ILE A 73 3.61 4.53 -5.52
N LEU A 74 2.29 4.66 -5.74
CA LEU A 74 1.38 3.53 -5.95
C LEU A 74 1.68 2.78 -7.26
N ASP A 75 2.08 3.48 -8.32
CA ASP A 75 2.52 2.85 -9.57
C ASP A 75 3.75 1.96 -9.33
N ARG A 76 4.72 2.45 -8.56
CA ARG A 76 5.93 1.70 -8.20
C ARG A 76 5.64 0.55 -7.23
N ALA A 77 4.72 0.75 -6.29
CA ALA A 77 4.24 -0.29 -5.39
C ALA A 77 3.63 -1.43 -6.20
N LEU A 78 2.78 -1.10 -7.18
CA LEU A 78 2.14 -2.08 -8.04
C LEU A 78 3.15 -2.85 -8.91
N GLU A 79 4.15 -2.19 -9.47
CA GLU A 79 5.24 -2.84 -10.21
C GLU A 79 6.01 -3.81 -9.28
N THR A 80 6.36 -3.36 -8.08
CA THR A 80 7.06 -4.18 -7.07
C THR A 80 6.22 -5.39 -6.66
N THR A 81 4.92 -5.20 -6.39
CA THR A 81 3.98 -6.27 -6.04
C THR A 81 3.84 -7.31 -7.14
N GLN A 82 3.98 -6.93 -8.41
CA GLN A 82 3.94 -7.91 -9.51
C GLN A 82 5.11 -8.89 -9.47
N ALA A 83 6.27 -8.47 -8.99
CA ALA A 83 7.47 -9.29 -8.84
C ALA A 83 7.49 -10.19 -7.59
N ILE A 84 6.53 -10.04 -6.66
CA ILE A 84 6.45 -10.87 -5.45
C ILE A 84 6.09 -12.32 -5.84
N PRO A 85 6.92 -13.33 -5.47
CA PRO A 85 6.66 -14.74 -5.80
C PRO A 85 5.59 -15.36 -4.89
N THR A 86 5.52 -14.93 -3.63
CA THR A 86 4.59 -15.46 -2.63
C THR A 86 3.17 -14.98 -2.91
N ARG A 87 2.26 -15.91 -3.28
CA ARG A 87 0.90 -15.57 -3.70
C ARG A 87 0.11 -14.83 -2.63
N ILE A 88 0.15 -15.31 -1.38
CA ILE A 88 -0.58 -14.66 -0.27
C ILE A 88 -0.10 -13.23 -0.05
N THR A 89 1.22 -13.00 -0.01
CA THR A 89 1.79 -11.64 0.08
C THR A 89 1.36 -10.77 -1.10
N LYS A 90 1.33 -11.32 -2.32
CA LYS A 90 0.86 -10.59 -3.50
C LYS A 90 -0.62 -10.19 -3.38
N VAL A 91 -1.47 -11.06 -2.83
CA VAL A 91 -2.88 -10.72 -2.54
C VAL A 91 -2.95 -9.55 -1.58
N THR A 92 -2.31 -9.64 -0.42
CA THR A 92 -2.37 -8.59 0.63
C THR A 92 -1.88 -7.24 0.12
N GLU A 93 -0.82 -7.23 -0.69
CA GLU A 93 -0.30 -5.98 -1.26
C GLU A 93 -1.22 -5.41 -2.34
N LEU A 94 -1.85 -6.24 -3.18
CA LEU A 94 -2.87 -5.78 -4.14
C LEU A 94 -4.09 -5.18 -3.43
N ILE A 95 -4.54 -5.76 -2.31
CA ILE A 95 -5.64 -5.23 -1.49
C ILE A 95 -5.33 -3.82 -1.00
N LYS A 96 -4.12 -3.62 -0.43
CA LYS A 96 -3.67 -2.33 0.07
C LYS A 96 -3.60 -1.28 -1.04
N ILE A 97 -2.98 -1.62 -2.18
CA ILE A 97 -2.83 -0.71 -3.32
C ILE A 97 -4.21 -0.36 -3.90
N GLY A 98 -5.10 -1.35 -4.09
CA GLY A 98 -6.45 -1.12 -4.58
C GLY A 98 -7.25 -0.17 -3.68
N SER A 99 -7.20 -0.40 -2.37
CA SER A 99 -7.84 0.47 -1.37
C SER A 99 -7.31 1.91 -1.42
N MET A 100 -6.00 2.08 -1.63
CA MET A 100 -5.39 3.40 -1.75
C MET A 100 -5.81 4.15 -3.02
N TYR A 101 -5.94 3.45 -4.16
CA TYR A 101 -6.49 4.06 -5.38
C TYR A 101 -7.93 4.54 -5.18
N VAL A 102 -8.77 3.75 -4.52
CA VAL A 102 -10.14 4.18 -4.18
C VAL A 102 -10.13 5.39 -3.26
N LYS A 103 -9.29 5.41 -2.21
CA LYS A 103 -9.15 6.57 -1.31
C LYS A 103 -8.68 7.85 -2.02
N LEU A 104 -8.00 7.73 -3.14
CA LEU A 104 -7.61 8.85 -4.01
C LEU A 104 -8.68 9.26 -5.03
N GLY A 105 -9.81 8.55 -5.08
CA GLY A 105 -10.89 8.79 -6.04
C GLY A 105 -10.68 8.15 -7.42
N ILE A 106 -9.70 7.27 -7.57
CA ILE A 106 -9.45 6.50 -8.80
C ILE A 106 -10.10 5.12 -8.66
N GLU A 107 -11.43 5.13 -8.60
CA GLU A 107 -12.23 3.96 -8.23
C GLU A 107 -12.04 2.80 -9.20
N ASP A 108 -12.13 3.04 -10.51
CA ASP A 108 -12.02 1.98 -11.54
C ASP A 108 -10.72 1.16 -11.38
N ARG A 109 -9.59 1.85 -11.14
CA ARG A 109 -8.30 1.19 -10.96
C ARG A 109 -8.19 0.47 -9.62
N GLY A 110 -8.75 1.08 -8.56
CA GLY A 110 -8.79 0.45 -7.25
C GLY A 110 -9.59 -0.85 -7.27
N LEU A 111 -10.78 -0.83 -7.87
CA LEU A 111 -11.67 -1.98 -7.97
C LEU A 111 -11.12 -3.08 -8.87
N ASP A 112 -10.44 -2.75 -9.98
CA ASP A 112 -9.71 -3.75 -10.79
C ASP A 112 -8.68 -4.51 -9.95
N LEU A 113 -7.91 -3.80 -9.12
CA LEU A 113 -6.91 -4.41 -8.27
C LEU A 113 -7.52 -5.29 -7.17
N LEU A 114 -8.65 -4.85 -6.58
CA LEU A 114 -9.38 -5.65 -5.60
C LEU A 114 -9.98 -6.93 -6.22
N ASP A 115 -10.50 -6.87 -7.45
CA ASP A 115 -10.96 -8.08 -8.17
C ASP A 115 -9.78 -9.01 -8.47
N ARG A 116 -8.65 -8.49 -8.95
CA ARG A 116 -7.43 -9.29 -9.17
C ARG A 116 -6.94 -9.95 -7.88
N ALA A 117 -7.02 -9.25 -6.75
CA ALA A 117 -6.71 -9.81 -5.43
C ALA A 117 -7.68 -10.94 -5.07
N LEU A 118 -8.99 -10.76 -5.29
CA LEU A 118 -10.02 -11.79 -5.06
C LEU A 118 -9.78 -13.05 -5.91
N GLN A 119 -9.53 -12.88 -7.21
CA GLN A 119 -9.25 -14.02 -8.11
C GLN A 119 -8.00 -14.77 -7.66
N LEU A 120 -6.95 -14.05 -7.24
CA LEU A 120 -5.74 -14.66 -6.74
C LEU A 120 -5.96 -15.37 -5.39
N ALA A 121 -6.72 -14.76 -4.46
CA ALA A 121 -7.06 -15.36 -3.17
C ALA A 121 -7.76 -16.72 -3.34
N LYS A 122 -8.73 -16.82 -4.25
CA LYS A 122 -9.45 -18.07 -4.55
C LYS A 122 -8.56 -19.22 -5.02
N THR A 123 -7.37 -18.91 -5.54
CA THR A 123 -6.40 -19.91 -6.02
C THR A 123 -5.36 -20.31 -4.98
N LEU A 124 -5.41 -19.73 -3.77
CA LEU A 124 -4.53 -20.14 -2.67
C LEU A 124 -4.88 -21.57 -2.25
N GLU A 125 -3.88 -22.43 -2.09
CA GLU A 125 -4.08 -23.85 -1.76
C GLU A 125 -4.42 -24.04 -0.28
N SER A 126 -3.75 -23.30 0.61
CA SER A 126 -4.03 -23.28 2.03
C SER A 126 -5.38 -22.61 2.30
N VAL A 127 -6.25 -23.33 3.01
CA VAL A 127 -7.55 -22.79 3.46
C VAL A 127 -7.33 -21.63 4.42
N ASP A 128 -6.42 -21.75 5.38
CA ASP A 128 -6.12 -20.68 6.34
C ASP A 128 -5.63 -19.40 5.65
N GLU A 129 -4.75 -19.52 4.65
CA GLU A 129 -4.28 -18.36 3.88
C GLU A 129 -5.39 -17.75 3.02
N ARG A 130 -6.26 -18.59 2.45
CA ARG A 130 -7.41 -18.15 1.66
C ARG A 130 -8.40 -17.38 2.52
N ASP A 131 -8.79 -17.93 3.66
CA ASP A 131 -9.77 -17.32 4.56
C ASP A 131 -9.23 -16.01 5.14
N TYR A 132 -7.93 -15.98 5.48
CA TYR A 132 -7.25 -14.75 5.86
C TYR A 132 -7.30 -13.70 4.74
N ALA A 133 -6.92 -14.06 3.51
CA ALA A 133 -6.91 -13.14 2.38
C ALA A 133 -8.31 -12.60 2.03
N LEU A 134 -9.33 -13.46 2.07
CA LEU A 134 -10.71 -13.07 1.83
C LEU A 134 -11.23 -12.16 2.94
N SER A 135 -10.89 -12.44 4.21
CA SER A 135 -11.25 -11.58 5.35
C SER A 135 -10.58 -10.21 5.26
N ASP A 136 -9.31 -10.14 4.87
CA ASP A 136 -8.58 -8.89 4.63
C ASP A 136 -9.25 -8.07 3.51
N LEU A 137 -9.67 -8.74 2.43
CA LEU A 137 -10.39 -8.10 1.33
C LEU A 137 -11.78 -7.59 1.76
N VAL A 138 -12.51 -8.32 2.60
CA VAL A 138 -13.78 -7.86 3.19
C VAL A 138 -13.56 -6.60 4.00
N SER A 139 -12.61 -6.62 4.94
CA SER A 139 -12.29 -5.46 5.79
C SER A 139 -11.89 -4.26 4.94
N ALA A 140 -11.05 -4.47 3.92
CA ALA A 140 -10.66 -3.42 3.00
C ALA A 140 -11.87 -2.82 2.28
N CYS A 141 -12.78 -3.64 1.74
CA CYS A 141 -13.99 -3.18 1.08
C CYS A 141 -14.91 -2.39 2.01
N GLU A 142 -15.05 -2.80 3.28
CA GLU A 142 -15.81 -2.06 4.30
C GLU A 142 -15.17 -0.70 4.58
N ASP A 143 -13.84 -0.65 4.74
CA ASP A 143 -13.08 0.58 4.99
C ASP A 143 -13.23 1.62 3.86
N ILE A 144 -13.33 1.17 2.61
CA ILE A 144 -13.55 2.04 1.45
C ILE A 144 -15.03 2.26 1.12
N GLY A 145 -15.97 1.68 1.89
CA GLY A 145 -17.42 1.88 1.75
C GLY A 145 -18.11 0.98 0.72
N TYR A 146 -17.43 -0.02 0.17
CA TYR A 146 -17.93 -0.96 -0.83
C TYR A 146 -18.64 -2.15 -0.16
N ASN A 147 -19.66 -1.86 0.65
CA ASN A 147 -20.36 -2.83 1.50
C ASN A 147 -20.99 -4.00 0.73
N THR A 148 -21.55 -3.74 -0.46
CA THR A 148 -22.14 -4.81 -1.28
C THR A 148 -21.09 -5.81 -1.75
N LEU A 149 -19.89 -5.32 -2.12
CA LEU A 149 -18.77 -6.16 -2.51
C LEU A 149 -18.25 -6.93 -1.29
N ALA A 150 -18.09 -6.27 -0.14
CA ALA A 150 -17.71 -6.91 1.12
C ALA A 150 -18.65 -8.09 1.47
N ILE A 151 -19.96 -7.87 1.46
CA ILE A 151 -20.98 -8.91 1.72
C ILE A 151 -20.89 -10.06 0.71
N SER A 152 -20.58 -9.76 -0.55
CA SER A 152 -20.44 -10.81 -1.57
C SER A 152 -19.22 -11.69 -1.33
N ILE A 153 -18.11 -11.11 -0.87
CA ILE A 153 -16.86 -11.81 -0.59
C ILE A 153 -16.97 -12.59 0.72
N ALA A 154 -17.61 -12.02 1.74
CA ALA A 154 -17.81 -12.66 3.04
C ALA A 154 -18.59 -13.99 2.96
N LYS A 155 -19.33 -14.23 1.87
CA LYS A 155 -20.01 -15.52 1.60
C LYS A 155 -19.08 -16.62 1.07
N LEU A 156 -17.83 -16.26 0.79
CA LEU A 156 -16.80 -17.17 0.27
C LEU A 156 -15.83 -17.66 1.36
N VAL A 157 -15.90 -17.07 2.56
CA VAL A 157 -15.25 -17.52 3.80
C VAL A 157 -16.20 -18.50 4.49
#